data_AF-A0AAP7KE79-F1
#
_entry.id   AF-A0AAP7KE79-F1
#
_cell.length_a   1.000
_cell.length_b   1.000
_cell.length_c   1.000
_cell.angle_alpha   90.00
_cell.angle_beta   90.00
_cell.angle_gamma   90.00
#
_symmetry.space_group_name_H-M   'P 1'
#
loop_
_entity.id
_entity.type
_entity.pdbx_description
1 polymer ?
#
loop_
_entity_poly.entity_id
_entity_poly.type
_entity_poly.pdbx_seq_one_letter_code
_entity_poly.pdbx_strand_id
1 'polypeptide(L)'
;MQHFQKAAVDRTDRQAMISFLAGHYRYDTMNHWNRSTSYAHCVKIHALGLDREQTEKAFDLLNVDYWDELSLVIEDFVLEMNGEYTISSNGRSSGYLVLMKSRWEPTGYQSYCRNCSQRNHQACTEGDNRCGRCGAEGEAGRRNFQHPPKTLRVTGQAIDQDEDFQEWSLDQLASRVEVVEAFDRACDDIRATFISLLSLNVVEETVLIPQKRYVLQSA
;
A
#
# COMPACT_ATOMS: atom_id res chain seq x y z
N MET A 1 14.13 -14.38 -9.74
CA MET A 1 14.16 -14.06 -11.18
C MET A 1 13.40 -12.76 -11.33
N GLN A 2 14.03 -11.73 -11.90
CA GLN A 2 13.38 -10.44 -12.12
C GLN A 2 12.27 -10.60 -13.16
N HIS A 3 11.06 -10.15 -12.85
CA HIS A 3 9.91 -10.23 -13.75
C HIS A 3 9.51 -8.83 -14.21
N PHE A 4 9.50 -7.86 -13.30
CA PHE A 4 9.23 -6.45 -13.59
C PHE A 4 10.50 -5.63 -13.72
N GLN A 5 11.44 -5.81 -12.78
CA GLN A 5 12.69 -5.08 -12.79
C GLN A 5 13.51 -5.42 -14.05
N LYS A 6 13.89 -4.37 -14.78
CA LYS A 6 14.84 -4.50 -15.90
C LYS A 6 16.28 -4.38 -15.39
N ALA A 7 17.24 -4.61 -16.29
CA ALA A 7 18.63 -4.32 -16.00
C ALA A 7 18.80 -2.86 -15.55
N ALA A 8 19.68 -2.63 -14.58
CA ALA A 8 19.94 -1.30 -14.04
C ALA A 8 20.31 -0.31 -15.16
N VAL A 9 19.71 0.87 -15.12
CA VAL A 9 19.90 1.91 -16.13
C VAL A 9 21.17 2.69 -15.81
N ASP A 10 22.03 2.92 -16.83
CA ASP A 10 23.18 3.81 -16.68
C ASP A 10 22.70 5.25 -16.46
N ARG A 11 22.87 5.75 -15.23
CA ARG A 11 22.42 7.09 -14.82
C ARG A 11 23.32 8.22 -15.35
N THR A 12 24.40 7.89 -16.06
CA THR A 12 25.23 8.87 -16.77
C THR A 12 24.83 9.04 -18.23
N ASP A 13 24.08 8.07 -18.78
CA ASP A 13 23.52 8.15 -20.14
C ASP A 13 22.12 8.75 -20.12
N ARG A 14 22.03 10.02 -20.52
CA ARG A 14 20.76 10.75 -20.66
C ARG A 14 19.74 9.97 -21.50
N GLN A 15 20.15 9.43 -22.64
CA GLN A 15 19.22 8.82 -23.57
C GLN A 15 18.72 7.48 -23.03
N ALA A 16 19.55 6.73 -22.30
CA ALA A 16 19.13 5.53 -21.59
C ALA A 16 18.06 5.85 -20.53
N MET A 17 18.29 6.88 -19.70
CA MET A 17 17.33 7.31 -18.67
C MET A 17 16.00 7.77 -19.27
N ILE A 18 16.04 8.62 -20.30
CA ILE A 18 14.83 9.10 -20.99
C ILE A 18 14.05 7.94 -21.60
N SER A 19 14.75 7.01 -22.28
CA SER A 19 14.10 5.87 -22.94
C SER A 19 13.46 4.93 -21.90
N PHE A 20 14.10 4.76 -20.74
CA PHE A 20 13.54 3.98 -19.64
C PHE A 20 12.27 4.62 -19.08
N LEU A 21 12.29 5.92 -18.74
CA LEU A 21 11.15 6.60 -18.15
C LEU A 21 9.98 6.74 -19.13
N ALA A 22 10.23 7.21 -20.36
CA ALA A 22 9.20 7.39 -21.37
C ALA A 22 8.61 6.07 -21.89
N GLY A 23 9.42 5.02 -21.91
CA GLY A 23 9.01 3.68 -22.37
C GLY A 23 8.37 2.80 -21.29
N HIS A 24 8.28 3.27 -20.05
CA HIS A 24 7.69 2.47 -18.97
C HIS A 24 6.17 2.37 -19.13
N TYR A 25 5.61 1.19 -18.85
CA TYR A 25 4.16 1.00 -18.89
C TYR A 25 3.45 1.89 -17.86
N ARG A 26 2.24 2.36 -18.21
CA ARG A 26 1.48 3.31 -17.38
C ARG A 26 0.05 2.85 -17.22
N TYR A 27 -0.55 3.18 -16.07
CA TYR A 27 -1.95 2.91 -15.78
C TYR A 27 -2.60 4.06 -15.00
N ASP A 28 -3.94 4.10 -15.01
CA ASP A 28 -4.72 5.12 -14.33
C ASP A 28 -4.49 5.09 -12.81
N THR A 29 -4.29 6.25 -12.20
CA THR A 29 -4.03 6.40 -10.76
C THR A 29 -5.27 6.26 -9.89
N MET A 30 -6.46 6.42 -10.45
CA MET A 30 -7.74 6.12 -9.77
C MET A 30 -8.74 5.49 -10.73
N ASN A 31 -8.99 6.13 -11.88
CA ASN A 31 -9.87 5.67 -12.95
C ASN A 31 -9.74 6.63 -14.15
N HIS A 32 -10.13 6.18 -15.35
CA HIS A 32 -10.06 6.97 -16.60
C HIS A 32 -10.66 8.39 -16.53
N TRP A 33 -11.60 8.67 -15.62
CA TRP A 33 -12.24 9.98 -15.49
C TRP A 33 -11.29 11.07 -14.93
N ASN A 34 -10.26 10.70 -14.16
CA ASN A 34 -9.26 11.67 -13.68
C ASN A 34 -8.14 11.95 -14.70
N ARG A 35 -8.13 11.20 -15.82
CA ARG A 35 -7.15 11.27 -16.92
C ARG A 35 -5.69 11.29 -16.47
N SER A 36 -5.42 10.75 -15.28
CA SER A 36 -4.11 10.80 -14.62
C SER A 36 -3.51 9.41 -14.60
N THR A 37 -2.31 9.27 -15.13
CA THR A 37 -1.58 8.02 -15.21
C THR A 37 -0.26 8.10 -14.46
N SER A 38 0.24 6.94 -14.05
CA SER A 38 1.55 6.78 -13.44
C SER A 38 2.20 5.48 -13.91
N TYR A 39 3.48 5.30 -13.59
CA TYR A 39 4.24 4.06 -13.77
C TYR A 39 3.49 2.90 -13.13
N ALA A 40 3.37 1.78 -13.86
CA ALA A 40 2.57 0.66 -13.43
C ALA A 40 3.10 -0.68 -13.95
N HIS A 41 2.68 -1.76 -13.29
CA HIS A 41 2.88 -3.14 -13.72
C HIS A 41 1.56 -3.91 -13.73
N CYS A 42 1.37 -4.77 -14.73
CA CYS A 42 0.21 -5.67 -14.79
C CYS A 42 0.47 -6.88 -13.90
N VAL A 43 -0.37 -7.06 -12.87
CA VAL A 43 -0.28 -8.17 -11.91
C VAL A 43 -1.46 -9.14 -12.00
N LYS A 44 -2.17 -9.15 -13.13
CA LYS A 44 -3.19 -10.16 -13.40
C LYS A 44 -2.52 -11.55 -13.42
N ILE A 45 -3.18 -12.56 -12.86
CA ILE A 45 -2.64 -13.93 -12.72
C ILE A 45 -1.96 -14.45 -14.00
N HIS A 46 -2.59 -14.29 -15.17
CA HIS A 46 -2.06 -14.73 -16.45
C HIS A 46 -0.79 -13.99 -16.92
N ALA A 47 -0.48 -12.84 -16.33
CA ALA A 47 0.69 -12.01 -16.66
C ALA A 47 1.87 -12.25 -15.71
N LEU A 48 1.68 -12.93 -14.56
CA LEU A 48 2.70 -13.08 -13.51
C LEU A 48 3.79 -14.14 -13.80
N GLY A 49 3.71 -14.82 -14.95
CA GLY A 49 4.63 -15.89 -15.32
C GLY A 49 4.54 -17.10 -14.39
N LEU A 50 3.34 -17.42 -13.92
CA LEU A 50 3.05 -18.59 -13.10
C LEU A 50 2.95 -19.83 -13.99
N ASP A 51 3.35 -20.98 -13.45
CA ASP A 51 3.04 -22.27 -14.07
C ASP A 51 1.56 -22.67 -13.87
N ARG A 52 1.17 -23.82 -14.41
CA ARG A 52 -0.23 -24.30 -14.35
C ARG A 52 -0.70 -24.55 -12.91
N GLU A 53 0.14 -25.17 -12.08
CA GLU A 53 -0.20 -25.49 -10.70
C GLU A 53 -0.29 -24.21 -9.86
N GLN A 54 0.69 -23.32 -10.02
CA GLN A 54 0.68 -22.00 -9.38
C GLN A 54 -0.53 -21.17 -9.79
N THR A 55 -0.94 -21.24 -11.06
CA THR A 55 -2.14 -20.54 -11.55
C THR A 55 -3.40 -21.04 -10.87
N GLU A 56 -3.58 -22.35 -10.72
CA GLU A 56 -4.72 -22.95 -10.01
C GLU A 56 -4.74 -22.48 -8.55
N LYS A 57 -3.62 -22.58 -7.83
CA LYS A 57 -3.52 -22.11 -6.43
C LYS A 57 -3.71 -20.60 -6.29
N ALA A 58 -3.27 -19.81 -7.27
CA ALA A 58 -3.48 -18.37 -7.26
C ALA A 58 -4.96 -18.02 -7.30
N PHE A 59 -5.78 -18.78 -8.04
CA PHE A 59 -7.23 -18.60 -8.02
C PHE A 59 -7.86 -19.00 -6.68
N ASP A 60 -7.35 -20.04 -6.03
CA ASP A 60 -7.82 -20.43 -4.70
C ASP A 60 -7.50 -19.34 -3.66
N LEU A 61 -6.29 -18.77 -3.72
CA LEU A 61 -5.82 -17.72 -2.80
C LEU A 61 -6.68 -16.44 -2.87
N LEU A 62 -7.33 -16.16 -4.01
CA LEU A 62 -8.27 -15.03 -4.14
C LEU A 62 -9.50 -15.14 -3.21
N ASN A 63 -9.74 -16.29 -2.59
CA ASN A 63 -10.82 -16.49 -1.61
C ASN A 63 -10.41 -16.11 -0.17
N VAL A 64 -9.15 -15.71 0.05
CA VAL A 64 -8.60 -15.33 1.35
C VAL A 64 -8.15 -13.87 1.29
N ASP A 65 -8.16 -13.17 2.42
CA ASP A 65 -7.49 -11.87 2.53
C ASP A 65 -6.00 -12.09 2.76
N TYR A 66 -5.20 -11.95 1.69
CA TYR A 66 -3.75 -12.13 1.69
C TYR A 66 -2.99 -10.79 1.57
N TRP A 67 -3.71 -9.66 1.64
CA TRP A 67 -3.10 -8.34 1.47
C TRP A 67 -2.27 -7.91 2.66
N ASP A 68 -2.50 -8.48 3.85
CA ASP A 68 -1.70 -8.20 5.04
C ASP A 68 -0.22 -8.54 4.80
N GLU A 69 0.07 -9.70 4.19
CA GLU A 69 1.43 -10.10 3.88
C GLU A 69 2.08 -9.23 2.79
N LEU A 70 1.29 -8.82 1.79
CA LEU A 70 1.80 -7.95 0.72
C LEU A 70 2.00 -6.51 1.18
N SER A 71 1.21 -6.05 2.16
CA SER A 71 1.26 -4.68 2.67
C SER A 71 2.61 -4.36 3.33
N LEU A 72 3.26 -5.34 3.94
CA LEU A 72 4.60 -5.19 4.52
C LEU A 72 5.65 -4.78 3.48
N VAL A 73 5.60 -5.36 2.27
CA VAL A 73 6.52 -4.99 1.17
C VAL A 73 6.24 -3.57 0.68
N ILE A 74 4.97 -3.16 0.66
CA ILE A 74 4.59 -1.79 0.31
C ILE A 74 5.06 -0.81 1.39
N GLU A 75 4.98 -1.18 2.67
CA GLU A 75 5.48 -0.38 3.79
C GLU A 75 7.00 -0.19 3.73
N ASP A 76 7.76 -1.25 3.41
CA ASP A 76 9.20 -1.16 3.20
C ASP A 76 9.55 -0.19 2.07
N PHE A 77 8.84 -0.25 0.94
CA PHE A 77 9.00 0.70 -0.15
C PHE A 77 8.65 2.15 0.27
N VAL A 78 7.57 2.34 1.03
CA VAL A 78 7.17 3.66 1.55
C VAL A 78 8.27 4.22 2.46
N LEU A 79 8.90 3.39 3.29
CA LEU A 79 10.01 3.79 4.15
C LEU A 79 11.27 4.13 3.32
N GLU A 80 11.63 3.31 2.34
CA GLU A 80 12.74 3.58 1.39
C GLU A 80 12.56 4.93 0.69
N MET A 81 11.33 5.26 0.31
CA MET A 81 10.95 6.50 -0.37
C MET A 81 10.61 7.66 0.58
N ASN A 82 10.90 7.53 1.88
CA ASN A 82 10.61 8.54 2.91
C ASN A 82 9.14 9.02 2.95
N GLY A 83 8.21 8.18 2.48
CA GLY A 83 6.78 8.47 2.39
C GLY A 83 6.36 9.34 1.21
N GLU A 84 7.27 9.76 0.33
CA GLU A 84 6.94 10.56 -0.87
C GLU A 84 6.20 9.75 -1.93
N TYR A 85 6.43 8.43 -1.93
CA TYR A 85 5.80 7.50 -2.85
C TYR A 85 5.27 6.26 -2.13
N THR A 86 4.24 5.66 -2.72
CA THR A 86 3.68 4.38 -2.31
C THR A 86 3.18 3.60 -3.52
N ILE A 87 2.69 2.39 -3.31
CA ILE A 87 2.14 1.51 -4.35
C ILE A 87 0.66 1.28 -4.06
N SER A 88 -0.19 1.46 -5.07
CA SER A 88 -1.61 1.16 -4.99
C SER A 88 -1.99 0.04 -5.95
N SER A 89 -2.96 -0.80 -5.55
CA SER A 89 -3.58 -1.78 -6.44
C SER A 89 -4.79 -1.14 -7.15
N ASN A 90 -4.73 -1.07 -8.48
CA ASN A 90 -5.69 -0.34 -9.30
C ASN A 90 -6.31 -1.23 -10.39
N GLY A 91 -7.39 -0.71 -10.99
CA GLY A 91 -8.10 -1.35 -12.08
C GLY A 91 -9.07 -2.44 -11.64
N ARG A 92 -9.78 -3.02 -12.61
CA ARG A 92 -10.73 -4.10 -12.34
C ARG A 92 -9.99 -5.31 -11.75
N SER A 93 -10.51 -5.82 -10.63
CA SER A 93 -9.91 -6.93 -9.87
C SER A 93 -8.50 -6.64 -9.37
N SER A 94 -8.16 -5.35 -9.13
CA SER A 94 -6.85 -4.94 -8.61
C SER A 94 -5.67 -5.43 -9.45
N GLY A 95 -5.86 -5.54 -10.77
CA GLY A 95 -4.91 -6.18 -11.69
C GLY A 95 -3.66 -5.38 -12.03
N TYR A 96 -3.45 -4.21 -11.43
CA TYR A 96 -2.27 -3.37 -11.66
C TYR A 96 -1.70 -2.85 -10.35
N LEU A 97 -0.38 -2.87 -10.22
CA LEU A 97 0.33 -2.09 -9.20
C LEU A 97 0.74 -0.77 -9.83
N VAL A 98 0.45 0.35 -9.17
CA VAL A 98 0.67 1.70 -9.68
C VAL A 98 1.47 2.50 -8.68
N LEU A 99 2.53 3.16 -9.14
CA LEU A 99 3.31 4.10 -8.33
C LEU A 99 2.46 5.34 -8.02
N MET A 100 2.32 5.70 -6.76
CA MET A 100 1.46 6.80 -6.31
C MET A 100 2.27 7.82 -5.52
N LYS A 101 1.91 9.09 -5.66
CA LYS A 101 2.43 10.13 -4.76
C LYS A 101 1.77 9.99 -3.40
N SER A 102 2.57 10.15 -2.36
CA SER A 102 2.10 10.15 -0.99
C SER A 102 2.84 11.17 -0.14
N ARG A 103 2.37 11.34 1.09
CA ARG A 103 3.08 12.04 2.15
C ARG A 103 2.56 11.61 3.50
N TRP A 104 3.43 11.68 4.51
CA TRP A 104 3.01 11.51 5.91
C TRP A 104 2.27 12.75 6.39
N GLU A 105 1.05 12.57 6.88
CA GLU A 105 0.27 13.61 7.52
C GLU A 105 0.03 13.29 9.00
N PRO A 106 0.13 14.28 9.91
CA PRO A 106 -0.26 14.07 11.29
C PRO A 106 -1.75 13.74 11.34
N THR A 107 -2.11 12.71 12.09
CA THR A 107 -3.53 12.38 12.35
C THR A 107 -4.24 13.40 13.23
N GLY A 108 -3.47 14.28 13.88
CA GLY A 108 -3.95 15.24 14.87
C GLY A 108 -4.26 14.63 16.24
N TYR A 109 -4.10 13.32 16.44
CA TYR A 109 -4.24 12.71 17.75
C TYR A 109 -3.04 13.02 18.64
N GLN A 110 -3.32 13.45 19.87
CA GLN A 110 -2.30 13.90 20.83
C GLN A 110 -2.21 12.97 22.05
N SER A 111 -3.28 12.25 22.38
CA SER A 111 -3.31 11.29 23.48
C SER A 111 -4.13 10.04 23.17
N TYR A 112 -3.92 9.00 23.97
CA TYR A 112 -4.72 7.77 23.92
C TYR A 112 -5.05 7.28 25.34
N CYS A 113 -6.18 6.61 25.50
CA CYS A 113 -6.56 5.98 26.77
C CYS A 113 -5.78 4.68 27.00
N ARG A 114 -5.16 4.54 28.17
CA ARG A 114 -4.45 3.30 28.54
C ARG A 114 -5.38 2.12 28.85
N ASN A 115 -6.64 2.38 29.18
CA ASN A 115 -7.63 1.35 29.49
C ASN A 115 -8.39 0.82 28.26
N CYS A 116 -8.81 1.70 27.34
CA CYS A 116 -9.66 1.32 26.19
C CYS A 116 -9.07 1.65 24.82
N SER A 117 -7.83 2.13 24.77
CA SER A 117 -7.09 2.50 23.54
C SER A 117 -7.73 3.62 22.70
N GLN A 118 -8.80 4.25 23.19
CA GLN A 118 -9.43 5.37 22.49
C GLN A 118 -8.45 6.52 22.31
N ARG A 119 -8.21 6.92 21.06
CA ARG A 119 -7.39 8.08 20.69
C ARG A 119 -8.17 9.39 20.86
N ASN A 120 -7.47 10.48 21.13
CA ASN A 120 -8.04 11.80 21.36
C ASN A 120 -7.15 12.92 20.78
N HIS A 121 -7.79 13.95 20.19
CA HIS A 121 -7.11 15.09 19.57
C HIS A 121 -6.51 16.09 20.57
N GLN A 122 -6.86 15.99 21.85
CA GLN A 122 -6.32 16.84 22.92
C GLN A 122 -5.21 16.12 23.69
N ALA A 123 -4.18 16.86 24.06
CA ALA A 123 -3.19 16.41 25.03
C ALA A 123 -3.78 16.39 26.44
N CYS A 124 -3.27 15.52 27.30
CA CYS A 124 -3.51 15.49 28.73
C CYS A 124 -2.71 16.63 29.38
N THR A 125 -3.32 17.29 30.35
CA THR A 125 -2.69 18.28 31.22
C THR A 125 -2.51 17.71 32.63
N GLU A 126 -1.73 18.40 33.46
CA GLU A 126 -1.58 18.01 34.87
C GLU A 126 -2.95 18.03 35.56
N GLY A 127 -3.32 16.91 36.20
CA GLY A 127 -4.61 16.74 36.87
C GLY A 127 -5.82 16.44 35.97
N ASP A 128 -5.69 16.49 34.64
CA ASP A 128 -6.78 16.09 33.71
C ASP A 128 -6.28 15.14 32.63
N ASN A 129 -6.66 13.87 32.80
CA ASN A 129 -6.47 12.84 31.78
C ASN A 129 -7.69 11.92 31.65
N ARG A 130 -8.87 12.36 32.06
CA ARG A 130 -10.06 11.51 32.03
C ARG A 130 -10.41 11.10 30.61
N CYS A 131 -10.74 9.84 30.40
CA CYS A 131 -11.18 9.32 29.10
C CYS A 131 -12.67 9.57 28.90
N GLY A 132 -13.04 10.29 27.83
CA GLY A 132 -14.45 10.51 27.49
C GLY A 132 -15.24 9.27 27.06
N ARG A 133 -14.57 8.15 26.73
CA ARG A 133 -15.24 6.91 26.29
C ARG A 133 -15.52 5.94 27.43
N CYS A 134 -14.52 5.64 28.25
CA CYS A 134 -14.65 4.66 29.35
C CYS A 134 -14.62 5.29 30.74
N GLY A 135 -14.42 6.61 30.84
CA GLY A 135 -14.37 7.33 32.11
C GLY A 135 -13.08 7.17 32.93
N ALA A 136 -12.14 6.32 32.50
CA ALA A 136 -10.89 6.07 33.22
C ALA A 136 -10.04 7.34 33.37
N GLU A 137 -9.40 7.50 34.54
CA GLU A 137 -8.59 8.66 34.92
C GLU A 137 -7.38 8.23 35.78
N GLY A 138 -6.50 9.16 36.14
CA GLY A 138 -5.29 8.87 36.92
C GLY A 138 -4.36 7.92 36.18
N GLU A 139 -3.92 6.84 36.83
CA GLU A 139 -3.03 5.84 36.23
C GLU A 139 -3.66 5.05 35.07
N ALA A 140 -4.99 4.93 35.03
CA ALA A 140 -5.72 4.26 33.96
C ALA A 140 -6.21 5.24 32.86
N GLY A 141 -6.05 6.55 33.10
CA GLY A 141 -6.48 7.61 32.21
C GLY A 141 -5.66 7.72 30.92
N ARG A 142 -5.94 8.78 30.17
CA ARG A 142 -5.24 9.14 28.94
C ARG A 142 -3.74 9.40 29.19
N ARG A 143 -2.94 9.16 28.15
CA ARG A 143 -1.51 9.47 28.09
C ARG A 143 -1.19 10.13 26.74
N ASN A 144 -0.31 11.14 26.76
CA ASN A 144 0.16 11.79 25.54
C ASN A 144 1.04 10.84 24.72
N PHE A 145 0.92 10.92 23.40
CA PHE A 145 1.85 10.27 22.50
C PHE A 145 3.24 10.91 22.63
N GLN A 146 4.30 10.10 22.68
CA GLN A 146 5.68 10.60 22.56
C GLN A 146 5.95 11.08 21.13
N HIS A 147 5.47 10.31 20.15
CA HIS A 147 5.44 10.66 18.74
C HIS A 147 3.99 10.57 18.26
N PRO A 148 3.32 11.71 17.99
CA PRO A 148 1.95 11.70 17.49
C PRO A 148 1.82 10.83 16.23
N PRO A 149 0.78 10.00 16.15
CA PRO A 149 0.62 9.09 15.02
C PRO A 149 0.40 9.87 13.73
N LYS A 150 0.97 9.36 12.65
CA LYS A 150 0.81 9.88 11.29
C LYS A 150 0.05 8.85 10.45
N THR A 151 -0.54 9.32 9.36
CA THR A 151 -1.17 8.48 8.34
C THR A 151 -0.57 8.85 7.00
N LEU A 152 -0.47 7.88 6.10
CA LEU A 152 -0.02 8.13 4.75
C LEU A 152 -1.20 8.68 3.94
N ARG A 153 -1.06 9.89 3.38
CA ARG A 153 -2.04 10.45 2.45
C ARG A 153 -1.58 10.21 1.03
N VAL A 154 -2.35 9.41 0.30
CA VAL A 154 -2.10 9.08 -1.12
C VAL A 154 -2.86 10.03 -2.02
N THR A 155 -2.24 10.49 -3.11
CA THR A 155 -2.89 11.34 -4.12
C THR A 155 -2.96 10.63 -5.47
N GLY A 156 -4.12 10.72 -6.13
CA GLY A 156 -4.31 10.20 -7.49
C GLY A 156 -3.76 11.12 -8.58
N GLN A 157 -2.72 11.89 -8.28
CA GLN A 157 -2.10 12.79 -9.26
C GLN A 157 -1.27 12.01 -10.25
N ALA A 158 -1.19 12.49 -11.49
CA ALA A 158 -0.28 11.95 -12.47
C ALA A 158 1.18 12.10 -12.02
N ILE A 159 2.00 11.14 -12.43
CA ILE A 159 3.45 11.15 -12.17
C ILE A 159 4.17 11.11 -13.51
N ASP A 160 4.70 12.26 -13.93
CA ASP A 160 5.43 12.45 -15.19
C ASP A 160 4.63 12.07 -16.44
N GLN A 161 3.31 12.23 -16.38
CA GLN A 161 2.48 12.04 -17.55
C GLN A 161 2.70 13.20 -18.52
N ASP A 162 2.93 12.86 -19.79
CA ASP A 162 3.10 13.82 -20.88
C ASP A 162 4.27 14.82 -20.67
N GLU A 163 5.22 14.50 -19.77
CA GLU A 163 6.43 15.30 -19.55
C GLU A 163 7.42 15.16 -20.70
N ASP A 164 8.10 16.27 -21.04
CA ASP A 164 9.25 16.24 -21.94
C ASP A 164 10.55 16.05 -21.13
N PHE A 165 10.96 14.78 -20.99
CA PHE A 165 12.20 14.43 -20.29
C PHE A 165 13.47 14.99 -20.94
N GLN A 166 13.42 15.51 -22.18
CA GLN A 166 14.57 16.20 -22.78
C GLN A 166 14.90 17.50 -22.04
N GLU A 167 13.89 18.16 -21.44
CA GLU A 167 14.06 19.41 -20.70
C GLU A 167 14.61 19.18 -19.28
N TRP A 168 14.59 17.94 -18.78
CA TRP A 168 15.05 17.62 -17.44
C TRP A 168 16.58 17.65 -17.33
N SER A 169 17.09 18.05 -16.17
CA SER A 169 18.52 17.92 -15.85
C SER A 169 18.91 16.44 -15.70
N LEU A 170 20.21 16.15 -15.80
CA LEU A 170 20.72 14.79 -15.55
C LEU A 170 20.36 14.30 -14.14
N ASP A 171 20.44 15.18 -13.14
CA ASP A 171 20.11 14.83 -11.75
C ASP A 171 18.62 14.52 -11.57
N GLN A 172 17.73 15.26 -12.23
CA GLN A 172 16.30 15.00 -12.20
C GLN A 172 15.96 13.65 -12.84
N LEU A 173 16.59 13.34 -13.99
CA LEU A 173 16.44 12.05 -14.66
C LEU A 173 16.95 10.93 -13.77
N ALA A 174 18.16 11.05 -13.23
CA ALA A 174 18.78 10.04 -12.38
C ALA A 174 17.94 9.77 -11.12
N SER A 175 17.46 10.82 -10.46
CA SER A 175 16.60 10.70 -9.29
C SER A 175 15.27 10.01 -9.61
N ARG A 176 14.69 10.30 -10.79
CA ARG A 176 13.43 9.66 -11.19
C ARG A 176 13.62 8.21 -11.59
N VAL A 177 14.70 7.90 -12.30
CA VAL A 177 15.09 6.52 -12.61
C VAL A 177 15.24 5.72 -11.33
N GLU A 178 15.89 6.28 -10.31
CA GLU A 178 16.04 5.62 -9.01
C GLU A 178 14.70 5.26 -8.35
N VAL A 179 13.73 6.19 -8.37
CA VAL A 179 12.38 5.95 -7.85
C VAL A 179 11.66 4.85 -8.63
N VAL A 180 11.71 4.89 -9.97
CA VAL A 180 11.03 3.89 -10.81
C VAL A 180 11.71 2.52 -10.72
N GLU A 181 13.04 2.46 -10.62
CA GLU A 181 13.77 1.21 -10.36
C GLU A 181 13.45 0.64 -8.98
N ALA A 182 13.28 1.48 -7.95
CA ALA A 182 12.85 1.05 -6.61
C ALA A 182 11.41 0.51 -6.64
N PHE A 183 10.53 1.17 -7.39
CA PHE A 183 9.16 0.70 -7.62
C PHE A 183 9.13 -0.67 -8.33
N ASP A 184 9.96 -0.85 -9.35
CA ASP A 184 10.08 -2.11 -10.09
C ASP A 184 10.56 -3.25 -9.19
N ARG A 185 11.59 -2.99 -8.35
CA ARG A 185 12.07 -3.95 -7.33
C ARG A 185 10.96 -4.33 -6.36
N ALA A 186 10.27 -3.34 -5.79
CA ALA A 186 9.19 -3.59 -4.85
C ALA A 186 8.05 -4.41 -5.50
N CYS A 187 7.74 -4.19 -6.79
CA CYS A 187 6.77 -5.02 -7.51
C CYS A 187 7.25 -6.46 -7.68
N ASP A 188 8.54 -6.69 -7.92
CA ASP A 188 9.13 -8.03 -7.96
C ASP A 188 9.08 -8.72 -6.59
N ASP A 189 9.31 -7.97 -5.50
CA ASP A 189 9.21 -8.49 -4.12
C ASP A 189 7.76 -8.81 -3.72
N ILE A 190 6.79 -7.97 -4.11
CA ILE A 190 5.35 -8.25 -3.96
C ILE A 190 5.01 -9.54 -4.71
N ARG A 191 5.47 -9.69 -5.95
CA ARG A 191 5.25 -10.91 -6.74
C ARG A 191 5.89 -12.13 -6.09
N ALA A 192 7.13 -12.02 -5.60
CA ALA A 192 7.82 -13.12 -4.93
C ALA A 192 7.08 -13.55 -3.65
N THR A 193 6.57 -12.58 -2.88
CA THR A 193 5.76 -12.83 -1.69
C THR A 193 4.44 -13.51 -2.06
N PHE A 194 3.74 -13.02 -3.09
CA PHE A 194 2.54 -13.67 -3.59
C PHE A 194 2.81 -15.13 -4.00
N ILE A 195 3.90 -15.40 -4.71
CA ILE A 195 4.29 -16.76 -5.12
C ILE A 195 4.61 -17.64 -3.91
N SER A 196 5.22 -17.09 -2.85
CA SER A 196 5.52 -17.87 -1.64
C SER A 196 4.24 -18.31 -0.93
N LEU A 197 3.20 -17.47 -0.94
CA LEU A 197 1.87 -17.82 -0.40
C LEU A 197 1.21 -18.97 -1.15
N LEU A 198 1.53 -19.18 -2.43
CA LEU A 198 1.02 -20.34 -3.20
C LEU A 198 1.56 -21.69 -2.70
N SER A 199 2.53 -21.70 -1.78
CA SER A 199 2.94 -22.92 -1.08
C SER A 199 1.94 -23.37 -0.01
N LEU A 200 1.06 -22.45 0.42
CA LEU A 200 0.00 -22.71 1.39
C LEU A 200 -1.23 -23.32 0.70
N ASN A 201 -2.05 -24.01 1.49
CA ASN A 201 -3.33 -24.54 1.03
C ASN A 201 -4.47 -23.69 1.57
N VAL A 202 -5.33 -23.21 0.68
CA VAL A 202 -6.59 -22.60 1.07
C VAL A 202 -7.55 -23.70 1.49
N VAL A 203 -8.07 -23.60 2.70
CA VAL A 203 -9.02 -24.56 3.26
C VAL A 203 -10.31 -23.85 3.62
N GLU A 204 -11.44 -24.49 3.31
CA GLU A 204 -12.75 -24.01 3.74
C GLU A 204 -13.01 -24.45 5.19
N GLU A 205 -13.34 -23.51 6.07
CA GLU A 205 -13.73 -23.78 7.44
C GLU A 205 -15.17 -23.33 7.67
N THR A 206 -16.01 -24.24 8.19
CA THR A 206 -17.38 -23.92 8.60
C THR A 206 -17.42 -23.61 10.10
N VAL A 207 -17.80 -22.39 10.46
CA VAL A 207 -17.96 -21.96 11.86
C VAL A 207 -19.45 -21.88 12.23
N LEU A 208 -19.87 -22.66 13.24
CA LEU A 208 -21.24 -22.59 13.79
C LEU A 208 -21.31 -21.53 14.90
N ILE A 209 -22.07 -20.46 14.67
CA ILE A 209 -22.24 -19.37 15.64
C ILE A 209 -23.57 -19.55 16.40
N PRO A 210 -23.55 -19.79 17.74
CA PRO A 210 -24.77 -19.87 18.52
C PRO A 210 -25.49 -18.50 18.54
N GLN A 211 -26.74 -18.47 18.07
CA GLN A 211 -27.53 -17.25 17.97
C GLN A 211 -28.81 -17.35 18.80
N LYS A 212 -29.07 -16.35 19.66
CA LYS A 212 -30.37 -16.19 20.32
C LYS A 212 -31.31 -15.42 19.41
N ARG A 213 -32.56 -15.85 19.31
CA ARG A 213 -33.63 -15.16 18.56
C ARG A 213 -34.92 -15.12 19.35
N TYR A 214 -35.68 -14.05 19.19
CA TYR A 214 -37.05 -14.00 19.68
C TYR A 214 -37.96 -14.74 18.72
N VAL A 215 -38.88 -15.55 19.24
CA VAL A 215 -39.88 -16.28 18.48
C VAL A 215 -41.25 -16.08 19.10
N LEU A 216 -42.28 -15.99 18.25
CA LEU A 216 -43.67 -16.05 18.70
C LEU A 216 -44.00 -17.52 19.00
N GLN A 217 -44.54 -17.79 20.18
CA GLN A 217 -45.12 -19.07 20.55
C GLN A 217 -46.59 -18.85 20.92
N SER A 218 -47.45 -19.80 20.54
CA SER A 218 -48.82 -19.88 21.06
C SER A 218 -48.76 -20.14 22.57
N ALA A 219 -49.68 -19.51 23.30
CA ALA A 219 -49.86 -19.74 24.73
C ALA A 219 -50.33 -21.17 25.02
#